data_AF-A0A8J2LJ88-F1
#
_entry.id   AF-A0A8J2LJ88-F1
#
_cell.length_a   1.000
_cell.length_b   1.000
_cell.length_c   1.000
_cell.angle_alpha   90.00
_cell.angle_beta   90.00
_cell.angle_gamma   90.00
#
_symmetry.space_group_name_H-M   'P 1'
#
loop_
_entity.id
_entity.type
_entity.pdbx_description
1 polymer ?
#
loop_
_entity_poly.entity_id
_entity_poly.type
_entity_poly.pdbx_seq_one_letter_code
_entity_poly.pdbx_strand_id
1 'polypeptide(L)'
;SNKKGIQEFASSMSGGERSFTTICFLITCWQLMDMPFFILDEFDVFMDALNRKTSQEFLMKVAESKPHSQFFLFTPLALDAKTPNEGDYTIIQ
;
A
#
# COMPACT_ATOMS: atom_id res chain seq x y z
N SER A 1 -29.66 -3.46 -13.07
CA SER A 1 -28.65 -4.53 -13.08
C SER A 1 -27.52 -4.12 -12.16
N ASN A 2 -27.27 -4.86 -11.07
CA ASN A 2 -26.35 -4.49 -9.98
C ASN A 2 -24.92 -4.15 -10.48
N LYS A 3 -24.50 -4.80 -11.58
CA LYS A 3 -23.22 -4.51 -12.26
C LYS A 3 -23.07 -3.06 -12.74
N LYS A 4 -24.17 -2.41 -13.14
CA LYS A 4 -24.15 -1.05 -13.66
C LYS A 4 -23.87 -0.02 -12.56
N GLY A 5 -24.46 -0.20 -11.38
CA GLY A 5 -24.24 0.67 -10.23
C GLY A 5 -22.83 0.56 -9.64
N ILE A 6 -22.25 -0.65 -9.60
CA ILE A 6 -20.86 -0.86 -9.15
C ILE A 6 -19.88 -0.19 -10.12
N GLN A 7 -20.13 -0.30 -11.42
CA GLN A 7 -19.30 0.32 -12.45
C GLN A 7 -19.36 1.85 -12.39
N GLU A 8 -20.55 2.41 -12.19
CA GLU A 8 -20.75 3.85 -11.98
C GLU A 8 -20.02 4.35 -10.72
N PHE A 9 -20.13 3.64 -9.60
CA PHE A 9 -19.39 3.96 -8.38
C PHE A 9 -17.88 3.94 -8.58
N ALA A 10 -17.32 2.86 -9.14
CA ALA A 10 -15.88 2.76 -9.39
C ALA A 10 -15.36 3.84 -10.37
N SER A 11 -16.19 4.25 -11.32
CA SER A 11 -15.87 5.33 -12.27
C SER A 11 -15.95 6.73 -11.65
N SER A 12 -16.74 6.91 -10.59
CA SER A 12 -16.86 8.19 -9.88
C SER A 12 -15.65 8.52 -8.99
N MET A 13 -14.86 7.52 -8.62
CA MET A 13 -13.64 7.71 -7.82
C MET A 13 -12.52 8.32 -8.67
N SER A 14 -11.64 9.11 -8.06
CA SER A 14 -10.41 9.56 -8.72
C SER A 14 -9.38 8.42 -8.87
N GLY A 15 -8.35 8.62 -9.70
CA GLY A 15 -7.25 7.66 -9.81
C GLY A 15 -6.53 7.42 -8.48
N GLY A 16 -6.33 8.50 -7.71
CA GLY A 16 -5.74 8.44 -6.38
C GLY A 16 -6.63 7.71 -5.37
N GLU A 17 -7.93 7.97 -5.36
CA GLU A 17 -8.89 7.32 -4.45
C GLU A 17 -8.99 5.81 -4.71
N ARG A 18 -8.99 5.38 -5.99
CA ARG A 18 -8.95 3.96 -6.34
C ARG A 18 -7.67 3.29 -5.85
N SER A 19 -6.54 3.95 -6.05
CA SER A 19 -5.23 3.42 -5.63
C SER A 19 -5.15 3.32 -4.10
N PHE A 20 -5.58 4.36 -3.39
CA PHE A 20 -5.65 4.38 -1.93
C PHE A 20 -6.53 3.26 -1.38
N THR A 21 -7.74 3.10 -1.93
CA THR A 21 -8.68 2.05 -1.53
C THR A 21 -8.10 0.65 -1.78
N THR A 22 -7.38 0.48 -2.89
CA THR A 22 -6.69 -0.78 -3.22
C THR A 22 -5.63 -1.11 -2.19
N ILE A 23 -4.82 -0.13 -1.77
CA ILE A 23 -3.79 -0.35 -0.74
C ILE A 23 -4.41 -0.67 0.62
N CYS A 24 -5.43 0.05 1.05
CA CYS A 24 -6.17 -0.25 2.28
C CYS A 24 -6.73 -1.67 2.29
N PHE A 25 -7.25 -2.13 1.15
CA PHE A 25 -7.75 -3.49 1.00
C PHE A 25 -6.61 -4.53 1.10
N LEU A 26 -5.51 -4.33 0.37
CA LEU A 26 -4.35 -5.23 0.41
C LEU A 26 -3.77 -5.36 1.82
N ILE A 27 -3.60 -4.24 2.51
CA ILE A 27 -3.13 -4.20 3.91
C ILE A 27 -4.06 -5.00 4.83
N THR A 28 -5.37 -4.84 4.67
CA THR A 28 -6.36 -5.60 5.47
C THR A 28 -6.23 -7.10 5.21
N CYS A 29 -6.02 -7.51 3.96
CA CYS A 29 -5.76 -8.91 3.64
C CYS A 29 -4.46 -9.41 4.28
N TRP A 30 -3.37 -8.63 4.20
CA TRP A 30 -2.08 -8.99 4.78
C TRP A 30 -2.12 -9.10 6.31
N GLN A 31 -3.01 -8.37 6.99
CA GLN A 31 -3.21 -8.54 8.43
C GLN A 31 -3.75 -9.93 8.81
N LEU A 32 -4.46 -10.60 7.90
CA LEU A 32 -5.04 -11.93 8.11
C LEU A 32 -4.17 -13.07 7.58
N MET A 33 -3.07 -12.76 6.90
CA MET A 33 -2.21 -13.74 6.23
C MET A 33 -0.82 -13.78 6.88
N ASP A 34 -0.33 -14.99 7.14
CA ASP A 34 1.06 -15.23 7.52
C ASP A 34 1.86 -15.62 6.27
N MET A 35 2.54 -14.63 5.69
CA MET A 35 3.38 -14.81 4.51
C MET A 35 4.80 -14.32 4.80
N PRO A 36 5.84 -15.04 4.32
CA PRO A 36 7.23 -14.62 4.52
C PRO A 36 7.64 -13.42 3.64
N PHE A 37 6.91 -13.13 2.56
CA PHE A 37 7.25 -12.05 1.61
C PHE A 37 6.00 -11.28 1.16
N PHE A 38 6.14 -9.96 1.05
CA PHE A 38 5.14 -9.04 0.50
C PHE A 38 5.79 -8.14 -0.53
N ILE A 39 5.15 -7.95 -1.67
CA ILE A 39 5.71 -7.19 -2.80
C ILE A 39 4.65 -6.22 -3.33
N LEU A 40 5.04 -4.96 -3.53
CA LEU A 40 4.24 -3.95 -4.23
C LEU A 40 5.11 -3.20 -5.24
N ASP A 41 4.49 -2.82 -6.34
CA ASP A 41 5.09 -2.01 -7.39
C ASP A 41 4.13 -0.89 -7.81
N GLU A 42 4.68 0.27 -8.16
CA GLU A 42 3.98 1.51 -8.56
C GLU A 42 2.75 1.87 -7.73
N PHE A 43 2.75 1.50 -6.44
CA PHE A 43 1.54 1.56 -5.62
C PHE A 43 1.02 2.98 -5.38
N ASP A 44 1.89 3.98 -5.45
CA ASP A 44 1.60 5.39 -5.16
C ASP A 44 1.59 6.31 -6.39
N VAL A 45 1.78 5.79 -7.61
CA VAL A 45 1.95 6.61 -8.83
C VAL A 45 0.77 7.53 -9.14
N PHE A 46 -0.45 7.12 -8.76
CA PHE A 46 -1.67 7.91 -8.98
C PHE A 46 -2.12 8.71 -7.74
N MET A 47 -1.41 8.61 -6.63
CA MET A 47 -1.78 9.26 -5.38
C MET A 47 -1.22 10.67 -5.31
N ASP A 48 -2.03 11.60 -4.78
CA ASP A 48 -1.52 12.90 -4.33
C ASP A 48 -0.61 12.73 -3.09
N ALA A 49 0.04 13.82 -2.68
CA ALA A 49 0.99 13.80 -1.56
C ALA A 49 0.37 13.36 -0.22
N LEU A 50 -0.91 13.68 0.03
CA LEU A 50 -1.57 13.33 1.28
C LEU A 50 -1.88 11.83 1.31
N ASN A 51 -2.54 11.32 0.26
CA ASN A 51 -2.89 9.91 0.15
C ASN A 51 -1.65 9.02 0.06
N ARG A 52 -0.60 9.46 -0.63
CA ARG A 52 0.69 8.76 -0.68
C ARG A 52 1.30 8.64 0.71
N LYS A 53 1.41 9.75 1.44
CA LYS A 53 1.97 9.74 2.79
C LYS A 53 1.19 8.80 3.72
N THR A 54 -0.14 8.88 3.73
CA THR A 54 -0.98 8.01 4.54
C THR A 54 -0.83 6.54 4.16
N SER A 55 -0.74 6.23 2.86
CA SER A 55 -0.52 4.85 2.39
C SER A 55 0.83 4.29 2.81
N GLN A 56 1.90 5.08 2.67
CA GLN A 56 3.24 4.70 3.13
C GLN A 56 3.26 4.46 4.65
N GLU A 57 2.61 5.33 5.45
CA GLU A 57 2.49 5.14 6.89
C GLU A 57 1.76 3.84 7.26
N PHE A 58 0.70 3.46 6.53
CA PHE A 58 0.03 2.19 6.75
C PHE A 58 0.90 0.98 6.38
N LEU A 59 1.63 1.04 5.26
CA LEU A 59 2.55 -0.02 4.85
C LEU A 59 3.65 -0.23 5.90
N MET A 60 4.25 0.84 6.42
CA MET A 60 5.28 0.74 7.46
C MET A 60 4.73 0.10 8.73
N LYS A 61 3.53 0.50 9.20
CA LYS A 61 2.89 -0.11 10.38
C LYS A 61 2.65 -1.61 10.21
N VAL A 62 2.27 -2.04 9.02
CA VAL A 62 2.07 -3.48 8.73
C VAL A 62 3.40 -4.21 8.75
N ALA A 63 4.45 -3.63 8.15
CA ALA A 63 5.78 -4.22 8.15
C ALA A 63 6.34 -4.37 9.57
N GLU A 64 6.23 -3.33 10.40
CA GLU A 64 6.61 -3.35 11.81
C GLU A 64 5.86 -4.42 12.62
N SER A 65 4.61 -4.71 12.25
CA SER A 65 3.81 -5.77 12.92
C SER A 65 4.20 -7.20 12.52
N LYS A 66 5.08 -7.37 11.53
CA LYS A 66 5.46 -8.67 10.95
C LYS A 66 6.99 -8.83 10.87
N PRO A 67 7.67 -9.02 12.01
CA PRO A 67 9.14 -9.06 12.10
C PRO A 67 9.82 -10.25 11.39
N HIS A 68 9.04 -11.24 10.93
CA HIS A 68 9.55 -12.40 10.19
C HIS A 68 9.15 -12.38 8.70
N SER A 69 8.68 -11.24 8.21
CA SER A 69 8.26 -11.04 6.82
C SER A 69 9.10 -9.96 6.16
N GLN A 70 9.45 -10.15 4.89
CA GLN A 70 10.16 -9.17 4.10
C GLN A 70 9.21 -8.41 3.17
N PHE A 71 9.42 -7.10 3.03
CA PHE A 71 8.58 -6.21 2.24
C PHE A 71 9.38 -5.54 1.13
N PHE A 72 9.07 -5.87 -0.13
CA PHE A 72 9.70 -5.28 -1.31
C PHE A 72 8.75 -4.24 -1.89
N LEU A 73 9.14 -2.96 -1.86
CA LEU A 73 8.31 -1.85 -2.30
C LEU A 73 9.02 -1.10 -3.43
N PHE A 74 8.62 -1.38 -4.66
CA PHE A 74 9.12 -0.69 -5.84
C PHE A 74 8.26 0.55 -6.09
N THR A 75 8.91 1.71 -6.11
CA THR A 75 8.24 2.97 -6.45
C THR A 75 9.22 3.93 -7.13
N PRO A 76 8.80 4.65 -8.19
CA PRO A 76 9.59 5.72 -8.77
C PRO A 76 9.62 6.98 -7.90
N LEU A 77 8.84 7.01 -6.79
CA LEU A 77 8.70 8.15 -5.90
C LEU A 77 9.52 7.95 -4.61
N ALA A 78 9.98 9.06 -4.03
CA ALA A 78 10.70 9.00 -2.76
C ALA A 78 9.78 8.53 -1.62
N LEU A 79 10.35 7.76 -0.69
CA LEU A 79 9.67 7.39 0.55
C LEU A 79 9.76 8.57 1.53
N ASP A 80 8.59 9.11 1.92
CA ASP A 80 8.47 10.21 2.88
C ASP A 80 8.44 9.69 4.33
N ALA A 81 8.21 8.40 4.53
CA ALA A 81 8.20 7.77 5.84
C ALA A 81 9.64 7.65 6.39
N LYS A 82 9.82 7.98 7.67
CA LYS A 82 11.06 7.64 8.40
C LYS A 82 11.28 6.14 8.20
N THR A 83 12.36 5.75 7.55
CA THR A 83 12.77 4.36 7.46
C THR A 83 12.90 3.82 8.89
N PRO A 84 12.10 2.84 9.35
CA PRO A 84 12.39 2.14 10.60
C PRO A 84 13.83 1.60 10.62
N ASN A 85 14.36 1.31 11.81
CA ASN A 85 15.77 0.96 12.01
C ASN A 85 16.21 -0.20 11.09
N GLU A 86 17.45 -0.13 10.58
CA GLU A 86 18.07 -1.21 9.80
C GLU A 86 17.99 -2.54 10.58
N GLY A 87 17.25 -3.51 10.04
CA GLY A 87 17.13 -4.86 10.61
C GLY A 87 15.73 -5.48 10.56
N ASP A 88 14.68 -4.65 10.57
CA ASP A 88 13.29 -5.15 10.72
C ASP A 88 12.56 -5.39 9.39
N TYR A 89 13.05 -4.81 8.28
CA TYR A 89 12.44 -4.91 6.95
C TYR A 89 13.47 -4.47 5.89
N THR A 90 13.38 -5.04 4.69
CA THR A 90 14.30 -4.71 3.58
C THR A 90 13.51 -4.00 2.48
N ILE A 91 13.51 -2.67 2.49
CA ILE A 91 13.02 -1.91 1.34
C ILE A 91 14.11 -1.96 0.27
N ILE A 92 13.79 -2.62 -0.83
CA ILE A 92 14.56 -2.49 -2.07
C ILE A 92 13.87 -1.40 -2.89
N GLN A 93 14.56 -0.28 -3.08
CA GLN A 93 14.20 0.75 -4.06
C GLN A 93 14.78 0.37 -5.43
#